data_AF-A0A0L8FQA6-F1
#
_entry.id   AF-A0A0L8FQA6-F1
#
_cell.length_a   1.000
_cell.length_b   1.000
_cell.length_c   1.000
_cell.angle_alpha   90.00
_cell.angle_beta   90.00
_cell.angle_gamma   90.00
#
_symmetry.space_group_name_H-M   'P 1'
#
loop_
_entity.id
_entity.type
_entity.pdbx_description
1 polymer ?
#
loop_
_entity_poly.entity_id
_entity_poly.type
_entity_poly.pdbx_seq_one_letter_code
_entity_poly.pdbx_strand_id
1 'polypeptide(L)'
;MAFLPLNMMVAFISLIMLAGNLMSETFPTDCNVPPSVWCSSQEIANKCKVLNQCAVWKSRNQFINFTLYYETLCPDCQNFIIKQLFPTFIKLKSIMNLGLVPYGNAYEQKDGKSWKFTCQHGAEECSVNILE
;
A
#
# COMPACT_ATOMS: atom_id res chain seq x y z
N MET A 1 -35.64 13.20 -39.23
CA MET A 1 -34.99 12.18 -38.37
C MET A 1 -34.93 10.91 -39.20
N ALA A 2 -33.77 10.61 -39.81
CA ALA A 2 -33.62 9.43 -40.66
C ALA A 2 -33.25 8.23 -39.78
N PHE A 3 -34.18 7.29 -39.62
CA PHE A 3 -33.91 6.02 -38.95
C PHE A 3 -33.11 5.13 -39.90
N LEU A 4 -31.90 4.74 -39.50
CA LEU A 4 -31.10 3.77 -40.23
C LEU A 4 -31.78 2.38 -40.12
N PRO A 5 -31.81 1.58 -41.21
CA PRO A 5 -32.49 0.30 -41.20
C PRO A 5 -31.85 -0.66 -40.19
N LEU A 6 -32.68 -1.46 -39.50
CA LEU A 6 -32.29 -2.38 -38.42
C LEU A 6 -31.12 -3.31 -38.83
N ASN A 7 -31.09 -3.74 -40.10
CA ASN A 7 -30.03 -4.58 -40.65
C ASN A 7 -28.66 -3.88 -40.68
N MET A 8 -28.64 -2.56 -40.85
CA MET A 8 -27.42 -1.75 -40.79
C MET A 8 -26.94 -1.62 -39.34
N MET A 9 -27.84 -1.43 -38.38
CA MET A 9 -27.47 -1.42 -36.96
C MET A 9 -26.88 -2.76 -36.50
N VAL A 10 -27.42 -3.90 -36.95
CA VAL A 10 -26.88 -5.23 -36.65
C VAL A 10 -25.48 -5.41 -37.25
N ALA A 11 -25.25 -4.98 -38.50
CA ALA A 11 -23.93 -5.05 -39.13
C ALA A 11 -22.88 -4.21 -38.39
N PHE A 12 -23.26 -3.03 -37.87
CA PHE A 12 -22.37 -2.20 -37.05
C PHE A 12 -22.03 -2.85 -35.70
N ILE A 13 -23.00 -3.48 -35.03
CA ILE A 13 -22.76 -4.19 -33.78
C ILE A 13 -21.85 -5.41 -34.00
N SER A 14 -22.06 -6.18 -35.08
CA SER A 14 -21.20 -7.30 -35.45
C SER A 14 -19.77 -6.85 -35.78
N LEU A 15 -19.61 -5.69 -36.43
CA LEU A 15 -18.29 -5.12 -36.75
C LEU A 15 -17.56 -4.63 -35.49
N ILE A 16 -18.29 -4.05 -34.53
CA ILE A 16 -17.75 -3.64 -33.21
C ILE A 16 -17.35 -4.86 -32.39
N MET A 17 -18.11 -5.96 -32.43
CA MET A 17 -17.77 -7.22 -31.75
C MET A 17 -16.57 -7.93 -32.40
N LEU A 18 -16.39 -7.83 -33.73
CA LEU A 18 -15.17 -8.31 -34.41
C LEU A 18 -13.95 -7.43 -34.12
N ALA A 19 -14.13 -6.11 -33.99
CA ALA A 19 -13.06 -5.15 -33.66
C ALA A 19 -12.73 -5.09 -32.15
N GLY A 20 -13.64 -5.57 -31.29
CA GLY A 20 -13.49 -5.60 -29.83
C GLY A 20 -12.44 -6.59 -29.31
N ASN A 21 -11.87 -7.43 -30.18
CA ASN A 21 -10.77 -8.34 -29.84
C ASN A 21 -9.37 -7.72 -30.03
N LEU A 22 -9.24 -6.40 -29.84
CA LEU A 22 -7.95 -5.79 -29.50
C LEU A 22 -7.95 -5.30 -28.05
N MET A 23 -8.32 -6.19 -27.12
CA MET A 23 -7.63 -6.18 -25.84
C MET A 23 -6.23 -6.72 -26.13
N SER A 24 -5.31 -5.87 -26.55
CA SER A 24 -3.89 -6.23 -26.52
C SER A 24 -3.55 -6.39 -25.04
N GLU A 25 -3.68 -7.61 -24.52
CA GLU A 25 -3.11 -7.97 -23.22
C GLU A 25 -1.63 -7.64 -23.30
N THR A 26 -1.21 -6.55 -22.68
CA THR A 26 0.19 -6.16 -22.61
C THR A 26 0.87 -7.11 -21.65
N PHE A 27 1.16 -8.33 -22.13
CA PHE A 27 1.97 -9.28 -21.41
C PHE A 27 3.33 -8.64 -21.15
N PRO A 28 3.88 -8.76 -19.92
CA PRO A 28 5.25 -8.37 -19.66
C PRO A 28 6.16 -9.07 -20.68
N THR A 29 6.86 -8.28 -21.51
CA THR A 29 7.82 -8.81 -22.48
C THR A 29 9.05 -9.38 -21.79
N ASP A 30 9.31 -8.93 -20.55
CA ASP A 30 10.38 -9.37 -19.67
C ASP A 30 9.80 -9.78 -18.29
N CYS A 31 10.49 -10.68 -17.61
CA CYS A 31 10.14 -11.21 -16.29
C CYS A 31 10.83 -10.44 -15.14
N ASN A 32 11.59 -9.39 -15.43
CA ASN A 32 12.13 -8.46 -14.43
C ASN A 32 11.05 -7.53 -13.86
N VAL A 33 10.02 -8.13 -13.27
CA VAL A 33 8.84 -7.47 -12.71
C VAL A 33 8.51 -8.04 -11.33
N PRO A 34 7.84 -7.28 -10.44
CA PRO A 34 7.57 -7.72 -9.08
C PRO A 34 6.54 -8.86 -9.00
N PRO A 35 6.53 -9.67 -7.91
CA PRO A 35 5.60 -10.81 -7.70
C PRO A 35 4.14 -10.55 -8.02
N SER A 36 3.65 -9.35 -7.71
CA SER A 36 2.30 -8.93 -8.03
C SER A 36 1.97 -9.01 -9.52
N VAL A 37 2.96 -8.83 -10.41
CA VAL A 37 2.80 -8.83 -11.87
C VAL A 37 2.96 -10.24 -12.45
N TRP A 38 4.01 -11.00 -12.12
CA TRP A 38 4.17 -12.37 -12.67
C TRP A 38 3.20 -13.37 -12.07
N CYS A 39 2.66 -13.10 -10.88
CA CYS A 39 1.60 -13.92 -10.26
C CYS A 39 0.18 -13.43 -10.59
N SER A 40 0.03 -12.43 -11.46
CA SER A 40 -1.28 -11.89 -11.86
C SER A 40 -2.09 -12.84 -12.73
N SER A 41 -1.43 -13.70 -13.52
CA SER A 41 -2.09 -14.74 -14.32
C SER A 41 -1.24 -16.02 -14.38
N GLN A 42 -1.89 -17.17 -14.60
CA GLN A 42 -1.21 -18.44 -14.77
C GLN A 42 -0.32 -18.45 -16.02
N GLU A 43 -0.72 -17.73 -17.07
CA GLU A 43 0.02 -17.63 -18.32
C GLU A 43 1.35 -16.89 -18.13
N ILE A 44 1.35 -15.73 -17.46
CA ILE A 44 2.58 -14.99 -17.16
C ILE A 44 3.47 -15.82 -16.24
N ALA A 45 2.87 -16.47 -15.24
CA ALA A 45 3.61 -17.32 -14.31
C ALA A 45 4.28 -18.53 -15.01
N ASN A 46 3.61 -19.13 -16.00
CA ASN A 46 4.18 -20.18 -16.83
C ASN A 46 5.31 -19.65 -17.72
N LYS A 47 5.09 -18.52 -18.41
CA LYS A 47 6.08 -17.87 -19.28
C LYS A 47 7.37 -17.56 -18.53
N CYS A 48 7.24 -17.02 -17.31
CA CYS A 48 8.38 -16.69 -16.46
C CYS A 48 8.93 -17.89 -15.68
N LYS A 49 8.25 -19.05 -15.69
CA LYS A 49 8.59 -20.32 -15.00
C LYS A 49 8.61 -20.25 -13.48
N VAL A 50 7.50 -19.78 -12.91
CA VAL A 50 7.46 -19.31 -11.51
C VAL A 50 6.28 -19.75 -10.65
N LEU A 51 5.57 -20.78 -11.09
CA LEU A 51 4.36 -21.26 -10.43
C LEU A 51 4.55 -21.52 -8.93
N ASN A 52 5.69 -22.11 -8.56
CA ASN A 52 6.02 -22.42 -7.17
C ASN A 52 6.20 -21.16 -6.32
N GLN A 53 6.88 -20.15 -6.86
CA GLN A 53 7.08 -18.86 -6.22
C GLN A 53 5.75 -18.14 -6.03
N CYS A 54 4.84 -18.22 -7.01
CA CYS A 54 3.50 -17.65 -6.89
C CYS A 54 2.65 -18.36 -5.83
N ALA A 55 2.77 -19.68 -5.68
CA ALA A 55 2.09 -20.41 -4.60
C ALA A 55 2.55 -19.93 -3.21
N VAL A 56 3.87 -19.75 -3.04
CA VAL A 56 4.45 -19.20 -1.79
C VAL A 56 4.08 -17.73 -1.59
N TRP A 57 4.08 -16.92 -2.64
CA TRP A 57 3.72 -15.51 -2.56
C TRP A 57 2.25 -15.35 -2.13
N LYS A 58 1.32 -16.09 -2.73
CA LYS A 58 -0.11 -16.05 -2.38
C LYS A 58 -0.41 -16.50 -0.95
N SER A 59 0.44 -17.34 -0.35
CA SER A 59 0.25 -17.80 1.03
C SER A 59 0.81 -16.84 2.09
N ARG A 60 1.62 -15.85 1.70
CA ARG A 60 2.17 -14.86 2.62
C ARG A 60 1.22 -13.70 2.86
N ASN A 61 1.28 -13.15 4.06
CA ASN A 61 0.74 -11.84 4.34
C ASN A 61 1.53 -10.79 3.56
N GLN A 62 0.87 -10.07 2.64
CA GLN A 62 1.48 -9.13 1.73
C GLN A 62 1.62 -7.71 2.31
N PHE A 63 1.34 -7.52 3.60
CA PHE A 63 1.54 -6.22 4.23
C PHE A 63 3.02 -5.84 4.27
N ILE A 64 3.29 -4.59 3.92
CA ILE A 64 4.55 -3.92 4.20
C ILE A 64 4.48 -3.35 5.60
N ASN A 65 5.41 -3.77 6.46
CA ASN A 65 5.54 -3.22 7.80
C ASN A 65 6.15 -1.82 7.74
N PHE A 66 5.48 -0.84 8.34
CA PHE A 66 5.98 0.51 8.51
C PHE A 66 5.77 0.92 9.97
N THR A 67 6.84 1.32 10.65
CA THR A 67 6.77 1.77 12.05
C THR A 67 7.31 3.19 12.17
N LEU A 68 6.54 4.09 12.77
CA LEU A 68 6.96 5.44 13.08
C LEU A 68 7.28 5.56 14.57
N TYR A 69 8.51 5.95 14.88
CA TYR A 69 8.93 6.41 16.20
C TYR A 69 8.87 7.94 16.20
N TYR A 70 8.14 8.53 17.15
CA TYR A 70 7.88 9.97 17.13
C TYR A 70 7.70 10.54 18.54
N GLU A 71 7.75 11.86 18.65
CA GLU A 71 7.44 12.61 19.87
C GLU A 71 6.13 13.37 19.64
N THR A 72 5.20 13.30 20.60
CA THR A 72 3.84 13.82 20.42
C THR A 72 3.79 15.34 20.23
N LEU A 73 4.73 16.10 20.81
CA LEU A 73 4.82 17.55 20.67
C LEU A 73 5.89 18.02 19.67
N CYS A 74 6.59 17.11 18.98
CA CYS A 74 7.53 17.50 17.93
C CYS A 74 6.78 18.00 16.69
N PRO A 75 6.99 19.26 16.25
CA PRO A 75 6.26 19.82 15.12
C PRO A 75 6.47 19.07 13.81
N ASP A 76 7.68 18.56 13.56
CA ASP A 76 7.99 17.81 12.34
C ASP A 76 7.38 16.41 12.35
N CYS A 77 7.32 15.75 13.52
CA CYS A 77 6.60 14.50 13.69
C CYS A 77 5.10 14.66 13.38
N GLN A 78 4.46 15.67 13.97
CA GLN A 78 3.06 15.99 13.70
C GLN A 78 2.82 16.31 12.22
N ASN A 79 3.68 17.15 11.62
CA ASN A 79 3.60 17.49 10.20
C ASN A 79 3.75 16.25 9.31
N PHE A 80 4.69 15.35 9.61
CA PHE A 80 4.85 14.10 8.87
C PHE A 80 3.59 13.23 8.99
N ILE A 81 3.06 13.05 10.21
CA ILE A 81 1.86 12.25 10.45
C ILE A 81 0.67 12.80 9.65
N ILE A 82 0.39 14.10 9.77
CA ILE A 82 -0.78 14.74 9.17
C ILE A 82 -0.65 14.88 7.65
N LYS A 83 0.50 15.34 7.16
CA LYS A 83 0.64 15.73 5.75
C LYS A 83 1.12 14.59 4.86
N GLN A 84 1.79 13.58 5.41
CA GLN A 84 2.43 12.52 4.63
C GLN A 84 1.89 11.13 4.98
N LEU A 85 2.04 10.71 6.25
CA LEU A 85 1.70 9.36 6.66
C LEU A 85 0.20 9.09 6.57
N PHE A 86 -0.64 9.95 7.14
CA PHE A 86 -2.09 9.73 7.17
C PHE A 86 -2.70 9.66 5.75
N PRO A 87 -2.44 10.61 4.82
CA PRO A 87 -2.93 10.49 3.45
C PRO A 87 -2.42 9.24 2.71
N THR A 88 -1.17 8.85 2.97
CA THR A 88 -0.57 7.63 2.39
C THR A 88 -1.23 6.38 2.95
N PHE A 89 -1.45 6.31 4.25
CA PHE A 89 -2.11 5.20 4.91
C PHE A 89 -3.55 5.02 4.41
N ILE A 90 -4.32 6.10 4.26
CA ILE A 90 -5.68 6.01 3.69
C ILE A 90 -5.68 5.38 2.29
N LYS A 91 -4.68 5.68 1.46
CA LYS A 91 -4.53 5.13 0.10
C LYS A 91 -4.01 3.69 0.09
N LEU A 92 -3.15 3.31 1.05
CA LEU A 92 -2.38 2.06 1.02
C LEU A 92 -2.66 1.11 2.20
N LYS A 93 -3.66 1.38 3.04
CA LYS A 93 -3.98 0.55 4.23
C LYS A 93 -4.24 -0.92 3.93
N SER A 94 -4.64 -1.27 2.70
CA SER A 94 -4.83 -2.66 2.29
C SER A 94 -3.52 -3.44 2.10
N ILE A 95 -2.39 -2.75 2.05
CA ILE A 95 -1.05 -3.33 1.86
C ILE A 95 -0.04 -2.85 2.91
N MET A 96 -0.49 -2.15 3.97
CA MET A 96 0.39 -1.59 5.00
C MET A 96 0.00 -2.07 6.38
N ASN A 97 0.97 -2.58 7.13
CA ASN A 97 0.86 -2.83 8.56
C ASN A 97 1.58 -1.70 9.31
N LEU A 98 0.81 -0.77 9.86
CA LEU A 98 1.30 0.46 10.46
C LEU A 98 1.46 0.30 11.99
N GLY A 99 2.66 0.57 12.50
CA GLY A 99 2.95 0.73 13.92
C GLY A 99 3.30 2.17 14.27
N LEU A 100 2.78 2.67 15.39
CA LEU A 100 3.12 3.99 15.93
C LEU A 100 3.71 3.79 17.32
N VAL A 101 4.85 4.44 17.59
CA VAL A 101 5.57 4.34 18.87
C VAL A 101 5.87 5.76 19.38
N PRO A 102 5.02 6.31 20.26
CA PRO A 102 5.23 7.62 20.86
C PRO A 102 6.32 7.53 21.94
N TYR A 103 7.56 7.86 21.58
CA TYR A 103 8.71 7.86 22.46
C TYR A 103 9.76 8.86 21.94
N GLY A 104 10.19 8.66 20.70
CA GLY A 104 11.13 9.54 19.99
C GLY A 104 12.43 9.78 20.75
N ASN A 105 12.73 11.04 21.06
CA ASN A 105 13.96 11.44 21.75
C ASN A 105 13.82 11.51 23.28
N ALA A 106 12.76 10.93 23.85
CA ALA A 106 12.66 10.80 25.29
C ALA A 106 13.87 10.05 25.87
N TYR A 107 14.40 10.55 26.99
CA TYR A 107 15.46 9.94 27.75
C TYR A 107 14.87 9.23 28.97
N GLU A 108 15.19 7.96 29.14
CA GLU A 108 14.80 7.18 30.31
C GLU A 108 15.94 7.04 31.30
N GLN A 109 15.60 7.14 32.59
CA GLN A 109 16.50 6.91 33.69
C GLN A 109 15.82 6.00 34.71
N LYS A 110 16.56 5.01 35.20
CA LYS A 110 16.10 4.15 36.28
C LYS A 110 16.04 4.93 37.60
N ASP A 111 14.90 4.90 38.26
CA ASP A 111 14.67 5.49 39.58
C ASP A 111 14.18 4.38 40.53
N GLY A 112 15.13 3.69 41.17
CA GLY A 112 14.86 2.51 41.99
C GLY A 112 14.22 1.35 41.21
N LYS A 113 12.93 1.10 41.47
CA LYS A 113 12.12 0.08 40.78
C LYS A 113 11.26 0.66 39.65
N SER A 114 11.29 1.96 39.45
CA SER A 114 10.53 2.69 38.43
C SER A 114 11.45 3.25 37.36
N TRP A 115 10.83 3.69 36.26
CA TRP A 115 11.48 4.46 35.21
C TRP A 115 10.97 5.89 35.24
N LYS A 116 11.89 6.84 35.08
CA LYS A 116 11.60 8.25 34.91
C LYS A 116 11.97 8.66 33.49
N PHE A 117 11.09 9.40 32.84
CA PHE A 117 11.28 9.87 31.48
C PHE A 117 11.45 11.39 31.45
N THR A 118 12.33 11.87 30.58
CA THR A 118 12.55 13.28 30.28
C THR A 118 12.39 13.48 28.77
N CYS A 119 11.48 14.35 28.36
CA CYS A 119 11.16 14.60 26.95
C CYS A 119 11.61 16.01 26.54
N GLN A 120 11.87 16.24 25.25
CA GLN A 120 12.47 17.46 24.75
C GLN A 120 11.54 18.68 24.88
N HIS A 121 10.23 18.45 24.75
CA HIS A 121 9.20 19.49 24.87
C HIS A 121 8.53 19.50 26.25
N GLY A 122 9.23 18.98 27.27
CA GLY A 122 8.81 19.05 28.68
C GLY A 122 7.88 17.93 29.14
N ALA A 123 7.32 18.09 30.34
CA ALA A 123 6.53 17.05 30.99
C ALA A 123 5.17 16.78 30.32
N GLU A 124 4.63 17.76 29.60
CA GLU A 124 3.41 17.61 28.81
C GLU A 124 3.62 16.60 27.68
N GLU A 125 4.72 16.71 26.94
CA GLU A 125 5.09 15.72 25.91
C GLU A 125 5.22 14.31 26.49
N CYS A 126 5.89 14.15 27.63
CA CYS A 126 5.98 12.83 28.26
C CYS A 126 4.60 12.28 28.65
N SER A 127 3.71 13.14 29.10
CA SER A 127 2.35 12.74 29.52
C SER A 127 1.50 12.33 28.31
N VAL A 128 1.61 13.06 27.20
CA VAL A 128 0.89 12.73 25.96
C VAL A 128 1.52 11.52 25.25
N ASN A 129 2.86 11.34 25.30
CA ASN A 129 3.52 10.13 24.80
C ASN A 129 3.01 8.85 25.48
N ILE A 130 2.64 8.90 26.76
CA ILE A 130 2.07 7.75 27.49
C ILE A 130 0.60 7.53 27.15
N LEU A 131 -0.12 8.60 26.79
CA LEU A 131 -1.55 8.56 26.51
C LEU A 131 -1.87 7.98 25.12
N GLU A 132 -1.05 8.29 24.13
CA GLU A 132 -1.12 7.76 22.75
C GLU A 132 -0.76 6.27 22.69
#